data_AF-A0A1Q7TRE5-F1
#
_entry.id   AF-A0A1Q7TRE5-F1
#
_cell.length_a   1.000
_cell.length_b   1.000
_cell.length_c   1.000
_cell.angle_alpha   90.00
_cell.angle_beta   90.00
_cell.angle_gamma   90.00
#
_symmetry.space_group_name_H-M   'P 1'
#
loop_
_entity.id
_entity.type
_entity.pdbx_description
1 polymer ?
#
loop_
_entity_poly.entity_id
_entity_poly.type
_entity_poly.pdbx_seq_one_letter_code
_entity_poly.pdbx_strand_id
1 'polypeptide(L)'
;MTRIARELEWLVDRADLVRELSEEQARAEKALSRVHEKVASIDQDSFVLTEYKRQLEQLKDDLRREADDSHRLLQPLDDAKIEALRQLDAVRFTELDEKRLELVSESVVEKAGKRKRLDELTILLRQVGDASARLADLAVQRKSLENERTALEAELAGLRSSEEAFGAAKARIETLQAELDAGRKAWHLLEGQATTLREQIAGLEADAKKLKESQRQREVLRAELEIYDVLVNRVFHKRGVVMYAVDQLLPELEIEASKNLSELTDGRFGRIRLETYEEGRGHGIRILVQGVDGQWHDVAEFSGGEKTQINAALRFAIARELASMPQIGRTFGRMKTLFIDEGDLGSLDTEISRELFVQKLLRMGEVFEKVILITHLAEIAERFPGRIRVTMTPNQESKAEVLA
;
A
#
# COMPACT_ATOMS: atom_id res chain seq x y z
N MET A 1 -44.79 -64.51 -24.15
CA MET A 1 -44.99 -63.04 -24.23
C MET A 1 -43.75 -62.27 -24.68
N THR A 2 -42.51 -62.71 -24.39
CA THR A 2 -41.29 -61.93 -24.71
C THR A 2 -40.70 -62.11 -26.13
N ARG A 3 -41.18 -63.07 -26.94
CA ARG A 3 -40.74 -63.25 -28.35
C ARG A 3 -41.54 -62.40 -29.34
N ILE A 4 -42.87 -62.39 -29.22
CA ILE A 4 -43.79 -61.67 -30.12
C ILE A 4 -43.66 -60.13 -29.96
N ALA A 5 -43.40 -59.64 -28.74
CA ALA A 5 -43.18 -58.20 -28.49
C ALA A 5 -41.93 -57.65 -29.21
N ARG A 6 -40.90 -58.50 -29.42
CA ARG A 6 -39.65 -58.15 -30.13
C ARG A 6 -39.82 -58.22 -31.65
N GLU A 7 -40.66 -59.12 -32.15
CA GLU A 7 -40.96 -59.27 -33.58
C GLU A 7 -41.92 -58.16 -34.09
N LEU A 8 -42.80 -57.63 -33.24
CA LEU A 8 -43.64 -56.45 -33.53
C LEU A 8 -42.85 -55.15 -33.68
N GLU A 9 -41.69 -55.03 -33.02
CA GLU A 9 -40.81 -53.85 -33.07
C GLU A 9 -39.92 -53.82 -34.32
N TRP A 10 -39.63 -54.99 -34.92
CA TRP A 10 -38.82 -55.13 -36.15
C TRP A 10 -39.63 -55.07 -37.46
N LEU A 11 -40.96 -55.17 -37.41
CA LEU A 11 -41.84 -55.27 -38.59
C LEU A 11 -42.81 -54.10 -38.74
N VAL A 12 -42.50 -52.95 -38.13
CA VAL A 12 -43.35 -51.74 -38.09
C VAL A 12 -43.83 -51.25 -39.47
N ASP A 13 -43.02 -51.43 -40.51
CA ASP A 13 -43.32 -50.94 -41.87
C ASP A 13 -44.18 -51.90 -42.73
N ARG A 14 -44.61 -53.06 -42.19
CA ARG A 14 -45.50 -54.01 -42.88
C ARG A 14 -46.78 -54.26 -42.07
N ALA A 15 -47.77 -53.38 -42.29
CA ALA A 15 -49.02 -53.32 -41.53
C ALA A 15 -49.80 -54.65 -41.48
N ASP A 16 -49.74 -55.44 -42.55
CA ASP A 16 -50.48 -56.70 -42.71
C ASP A 16 -49.98 -57.76 -41.70
N LEU A 17 -48.65 -57.85 -41.53
CA LEU A 17 -47.98 -58.82 -40.65
C LEU A 17 -48.04 -58.41 -39.17
N VAL A 18 -48.01 -57.10 -38.89
CA VAL A 18 -48.22 -56.56 -37.53
C VAL A 18 -49.62 -56.92 -37.03
N ARG A 19 -50.63 -56.91 -37.90
CA ARG A 19 -52.00 -57.29 -37.54
C ARG A 19 -52.10 -58.77 -37.16
N GLU A 20 -51.54 -59.68 -37.95
CA GLU A 20 -51.54 -61.13 -37.64
C GLU A 20 -50.81 -61.45 -36.32
N LEU A 21 -49.65 -60.83 -36.08
CA LEU A 21 -48.88 -61.06 -34.86
C LEU A 21 -49.58 -60.49 -33.60
N SER A 22 -50.29 -59.36 -33.73
CA SER A 22 -51.11 -58.81 -32.64
C SER A 22 -52.31 -59.71 -32.30
N GLU A 23 -52.93 -60.35 -33.31
CA GLU A 23 -54.01 -61.31 -33.12
C GLU A 23 -53.54 -62.61 -32.46
N GLU A 24 -52.33 -63.11 -32.81
CA GLU A 24 -51.75 -64.27 -32.12
C GLU A 24 -51.44 -63.98 -30.65
N GLN A 25 -50.90 -62.80 -30.32
CA GLN A 25 -50.65 -62.40 -28.93
C GLN A 25 -51.94 -62.38 -28.11
N ALA A 26 -53.02 -61.81 -28.66
CA ALA A 26 -54.33 -61.78 -28.01
C ALA A 26 -54.92 -63.20 -27.82
N ARG A 27 -54.70 -64.12 -28.77
CA ARG A 27 -55.13 -65.54 -28.62
C ARG A 27 -54.32 -66.27 -27.54
N ALA A 28 -53.03 -66.00 -27.43
CA ALA A 28 -52.16 -66.61 -26.41
C ALA A 28 -52.51 -66.13 -24.99
N GLU A 29 -52.84 -64.85 -24.79
CA GLU A 29 -53.32 -64.35 -23.49
C GLU A 29 -54.69 -64.94 -23.11
N LYS A 30 -55.60 -65.09 -24.08
CA LYS A 30 -56.91 -65.72 -23.87
C LYS A 30 -56.81 -67.21 -23.53
N ALA A 31 -55.80 -67.90 -24.07
CA ALA A 31 -55.50 -69.29 -23.70
C ALA A 31 -54.90 -69.41 -22.29
N LEU A 32 -54.06 -68.45 -21.87
CA LEU A 32 -53.47 -68.42 -20.52
C LEU A 32 -54.53 -68.16 -19.43
N SER A 33 -55.52 -67.30 -19.72
CA SER A 33 -56.68 -67.05 -18.85
C SER A 33 -57.58 -68.28 -18.71
N ARG A 34 -57.81 -69.05 -19.79
CA ARG A 34 -58.57 -70.31 -19.74
C ARG A 34 -57.87 -71.44 -18.96
N VAL A 35 -56.55 -71.43 -18.90
CA VAL A 35 -55.78 -72.39 -18.08
C VAL A 35 -55.81 -71.99 -16.60
N HIS A 36 -55.81 -70.69 -16.29
CA HIS A 36 -56.00 -70.21 -14.91
C HIS A 36 -57.42 -70.45 -14.38
N GLU A 37 -58.48 -70.30 -15.20
CA GLU A 37 -59.85 -70.68 -14.81
C GLU A 37 -60.03 -72.19 -14.59
N LYS A 38 -59.28 -73.04 -15.31
CA LYS A 38 -59.31 -74.51 -15.12
C LYS A 38 -58.56 -75.03 -13.89
N VAL A 39 -57.74 -74.18 -13.26
CA VAL A 39 -57.00 -74.52 -12.03
C VAL A 39 -57.75 -74.04 -10.77
N ALA A 40 -58.81 -73.24 -10.92
CA ALA A 40 -59.57 -72.66 -9.81
C ALA A 40 -60.92 -73.38 -9.50
N SER A 41 -61.24 -74.51 -10.12
CA SER A 41 -62.63 -75.01 -10.12
C SER A 41 -62.90 -76.48 -9.76
N ILE A 42 -62.00 -77.26 -9.15
CA ILE A 42 -62.40 -78.57 -8.57
C ILE A 42 -61.65 -78.83 -7.26
N ASP A 43 -62.34 -78.48 -6.17
CA ASP A 43 -62.09 -78.88 -4.80
C ASP A 43 -62.52 -80.33 -4.51
N GLN A 44 -61.97 -80.85 -3.41
CA GLN A 44 -62.16 -82.14 -2.75
C GLN A 44 -63.63 -82.57 -2.51
N ASP A 45 -63.84 -83.90 -2.54
CA ASP A 45 -64.85 -84.66 -1.79
C ASP A 45 -66.33 -84.63 -2.22
N SER A 46 -66.68 -85.38 -3.29
CA SER A 46 -68.06 -85.89 -3.38
C SER A 46 -68.30 -87.24 -4.08
N PHE A 47 -67.31 -87.91 -4.67
CA PHE A 47 -67.57 -89.22 -5.33
C PHE A 47 -66.57 -90.35 -5.02
N VAL A 48 -65.38 -90.07 -4.48
CA VAL A 48 -64.38 -91.13 -4.18
C VAL A 48 -64.72 -91.91 -2.89
N LEU A 49 -65.55 -91.34 -2.00
CA LEU A 49 -66.07 -92.00 -0.79
C LEU A 49 -66.99 -93.19 -1.11
N THR A 50 -67.63 -93.17 -2.29
CA THR A 50 -68.49 -94.26 -2.77
C THR A 50 -67.65 -95.39 -3.37
N GLU A 51 -66.52 -95.05 -4.00
CA GLU A 51 -65.63 -96.02 -4.64
C GLU A 51 -64.70 -96.71 -3.62
N TYR A 52 -64.21 -95.98 -2.61
CA TYR A 52 -63.50 -96.58 -1.48
C TYR A 52 -64.41 -97.41 -0.56
N LYS A 53 -65.69 -97.04 -0.38
CA LYS A 53 -66.66 -97.93 0.32
C LYS A 53 -66.93 -99.22 -0.43
N ARG A 54 -66.96 -99.20 -1.77
CA ARG A 54 -67.13 -100.42 -2.59
C ARG A 54 -65.91 -101.33 -2.53
N GLN A 55 -64.69 -100.76 -2.54
CA GLN A 55 -63.46 -101.52 -2.37
C GLN A 55 -63.32 -102.11 -0.95
N LEU A 56 -63.84 -101.43 0.08
CA LEU A 56 -63.84 -101.93 1.46
C LEU A 56 -64.82 -103.10 1.66
N GLU A 57 -66.00 -103.09 1.01
CA GLU A 57 -66.90 -104.26 1.05
C GLU A 57 -66.41 -105.45 0.22
N GLN A 58 -65.73 -105.22 -0.92
CA GLN A 58 -65.05 -106.32 -1.60
C GLN A 58 -63.95 -106.95 -0.73
N LEU A 59 -63.14 -106.14 -0.04
CA LEU A 59 -62.13 -106.66 0.89
C LEU A 59 -62.72 -107.37 2.11
N LYS A 60 -63.90 -106.95 2.60
CA LYS A 60 -64.61 -107.63 3.69
C LYS A 60 -65.23 -108.96 3.26
N ASP A 61 -65.75 -109.05 2.04
CA ASP A 61 -66.25 -110.30 1.48
C ASP A 61 -65.11 -111.28 1.18
N ASP A 62 -63.95 -110.80 0.74
CA ASP A 62 -62.75 -111.64 0.55
C ASP A 62 -62.21 -112.15 1.91
N LEU A 63 -62.16 -111.30 2.95
CA LEU A 63 -61.80 -111.74 4.32
C LEU A 63 -62.80 -112.75 4.92
N ARG A 64 -64.10 -112.65 4.58
CA ARG A 64 -65.12 -113.62 5.00
C ARG A 64 -64.96 -114.97 4.30
N ARG A 65 -64.64 -114.98 3.01
CA ARG A 65 -64.34 -116.22 2.28
C ARG A 65 -63.09 -116.91 2.80
N GLU A 66 -62.05 -116.15 3.15
CA GLU A 66 -60.81 -116.69 3.70
C GLU A 66 -60.99 -117.21 5.16
N ALA A 67 -61.91 -116.60 5.93
CA ALA A 67 -62.32 -117.07 7.25
C ALA A 67 -63.24 -118.32 7.20
N ASP A 68 -64.17 -118.40 6.25
CA ASP A 68 -65.03 -119.57 6.04
C ASP A 68 -64.26 -120.78 5.48
N ASP A 69 -63.26 -120.55 4.62
CA ASP A 69 -62.36 -121.61 4.13
C ASP A 69 -61.42 -122.13 5.22
N SER A 70 -60.96 -121.25 6.13
CA SER A 70 -60.22 -121.66 7.34
C SER A 70 -61.10 -122.46 8.31
N HIS A 71 -62.38 -122.09 8.46
CA HIS A 71 -63.32 -122.79 9.35
C HIS A 71 -63.75 -124.17 8.80
N ARG A 72 -63.86 -124.34 7.47
CA ARG A 72 -64.11 -125.66 6.83
C ARG A 72 -62.94 -126.63 6.90
N LEU A 73 -61.69 -126.14 6.95
CA LEU A 73 -60.49 -126.96 7.08
C LEU A 73 -60.20 -127.40 8.53
N LEU A 74 -60.74 -126.69 9.54
CA LEU A 74 -60.49 -126.95 10.96
C LEU A 74 -61.59 -127.77 11.66
N GLN A 75 -62.80 -127.85 11.08
CA GLN A 75 -63.93 -128.57 11.67
C GLN A 75 -63.73 -130.09 11.93
N PRO A 76 -63.02 -130.88 11.11
CA PRO A 76 -62.80 -132.30 11.40
C PRO A 76 -61.70 -132.58 12.45
N LEU A 77 -61.00 -131.56 12.95
CA LEU A 77 -59.93 -131.72 13.95
C LEU A 77 -60.39 -131.48 15.39
N ASP A 78 -61.51 -130.77 15.58
CA ASP A 78 -62.06 -130.51 16.92
C ASP A 78 -62.83 -131.70 17.50
N ASP A 79 -63.40 -132.57 16.66
CA ASP A 79 -64.10 -133.79 17.11
C ASP A 79 -63.13 -134.93 17.52
N ALA A 80 -61.90 -134.96 16.98
CA ALA A 80 -60.88 -135.95 17.35
C ALA A 80 -60.20 -135.65 18.70
N LYS A 81 -60.25 -134.39 19.15
CA LYS A 81 -59.57 -133.93 20.38
C LYS A 81 -60.37 -134.21 21.65
N ILE A 82 -61.69 -134.32 21.55
CA ILE A 82 -62.58 -134.57 22.68
C ILE A 82 -62.60 -136.06 23.09
N GLU A 83 -62.25 -136.98 22.19
CA GLU A 83 -62.14 -138.42 22.49
C GLU A 83 -60.74 -138.80 23.03
N ALA A 84 -59.67 -138.13 22.59
CA ALA A 84 -58.30 -138.43 23.01
C ALA A 84 -57.93 -137.92 24.42
N LEU A 85 -58.66 -136.92 24.96
CA LEU A 85 -58.38 -136.37 26.29
C LEU A 85 -59.08 -137.10 27.44
N ARG A 86 -59.93 -138.10 27.16
CA ARG A 86 -60.50 -139.00 28.18
C ARG A 86 -59.62 -140.22 28.49
N GLN A 87 -58.50 -140.42 27.78
CA GLN A 87 -57.63 -141.61 27.95
C GLN A 87 -56.22 -141.33 28.49
N LEU A 88 -55.87 -140.09 28.87
CA LEU A 88 -54.50 -139.74 29.29
C LEU A 88 -54.40 -139.26 30.74
N ASP A 89 -55.27 -139.80 31.59
CA ASP A 89 -55.35 -139.58 33.04
C ASP A 89 -54.47 -140.57 33.85
N ALA A 90 -53.37 -141.09 33.28
CA ALA A 90 -52.58 -142.13 33.94
C ALA A 90 -51.09 -142.27 33.54
N VAL A 91 -50.26 -141.22 33.50
CA VAL A 91 -48.78 -141.39 33.56
C VAL A 91 -48.07 -140.20 34.23
N ARG A 92 -47.16 -140.48 35.18
CA ARG A 92 -46.38 -139.49 35.96
C ARG A 92 -45.22 -138.89 35.16
N PHE A 93 -45.07 -137.56 35.23
CA PHE A 93 -43.91 -136.75 34.79
C PHE A 93 -42.69 -137.00 35.72
N THR A 94 -41.47 -137.00 35.17
CA THR A 94 -40.21 -137.15 35.94
C THR A 94 -39.24 -136.01 35.67
N GLU A 95 -38.32 -135.75 36.62
CA GLU A 95 -37.45 -134.56 36.77
C GLU A 95 -36.47 -134.23 35.60
N LEU A 96 -36.41 -135.03 34.54
CA LEU A 96 -35.54 -134.77 33.39
C LEU A 96 -36.11 -133.73 32.39
N ASP A 97 -37.41 -133.44 32.48
CA ASP A 97 -38.09 -132.52 31.55
C ASP A 97 -37.97 -131.03 31.94
N GLU A 98 -37.61 -130.72 33.19
CA GLU A 98 -37.50 -129.34 33.68
C GLU A 98 -36.26 -128.60 33.14
N LYS A 99 -35.11 -129.30 33.03
CA LYS A 99 -33.85 -128.71 32.52
C LYS A 99 -33.87 -128.38 31.02
N ARG A 100 -34.71 -129.04 30.23
CA ARG A 100 -34.79 -128.80 28.78
C ARG A 100 -35.59 -127.54 28.44
N LEU A 101 -36.54 -127.16 29.31
CA LEU A 101 -37.36 -125.96 29.14
C LEU A 101 -36.57 -124.68 29.51
N GLU A 102 -35.72 -124.74 30.53
CA GLU A 102 -34.86 -123.62 30.95
C GLU A 102 -33.87 -123.20 29.84
N LEU A 103 -33.15 -124.17 29.25
CA LEU A 103 -32.15 -123.93 28.19
C LEU A 103 -32.74 -123.30 26.92
N VAL A 104 -33.97 -123.68 26.56
CA VAL A 104 -34.64 -123.13 25.37
C VAL A 104 -35.15 -121.71 25.64
N SER A 105 -35.58 -121.42 26.87
CA SER A 105 -36.04 -120.08 27.26
C SER A 105 -34.91 -119.05 27.25
N GLU A 106 -33.72 -119.40 27.74
CA GLU A 106 -32.55 -118.50 27.75
C GLU A 106 -32.07 -118.17 26.32
N SER A 107 -32.05 -119.14 25.41
CA SER A 107 -31.58 -118.89 24.04
C SER A 107 -32.50 -117.97 23.23
N VAL A 108 -33.80 -117.95 23.56
CA VAL A 108 -34.79 -117.07 22.91
C VAL A 108 -34.66 -115.63 23.44
N VAL A 109 -34.39 -115.46 24.74
CA VAL A 109 -34.14 -114.15 25.34
C VAL A 109 -32.84 -113.53 24.82
N GLU A 110 -31.77 -114.32 24.67
CA GLU A 110 -30.49 -113.84 24.12
C GLU A 110 -30.62 -113.39 22.65
N LYS A 111 -31.34 -114.17 21.82
CA LYS A 111 -31.54 -113.82 20.40
C LYS A 111 -32.48 -112.62 20.22
N ALA A 112 -33.48 -112.45 21.08
CA ALA A 112 -34.34 -111.27 21.08
C ALA A 112 -33.56 -109.99 21.47
N GLY A 113 -32.63 -110.09 22.43
CA GLY A 113 -31.75 -108.99 22.81
C GLY A 113 -30.80 -108.56 21.68
N LYS A 114 -30.22 -109.53 20.95
CA LYS A 114 -29.37 -109.24 19.78
C LYS A 114 -30.14 -108.59 18.62
N ARG A 115 -31.41 -108.97 18.41
CA ARG A 115 -32.28 -108.37 17.38
C ARG A 115 -32.60 -106.90 17.70
N LYS A 116 -32.99 -106.59 18.94
CA LYS A 116 -33.21 -105.19 19.38
C LYS A 116 -31.98 -104.32 19.22
N ARG A 117 -30.79 -104.84 19.55
CA ARG A 117 -29.53 -104.11 19.39
C ARG A 117 -29.21 -103.83 17.91
N LEU A 118 -29.56 -104.75 17.02
CA LEU A 118 -29.37 -104.60 15.58
C LEU A 118 -30.34 -103.58 14.99
N ASP A 119 -31.59 -103.56 15.46
CA ASP A 119 -32.58 -102.55 15.05
C ASP A 119 -32.20 -101.14 15.55
N GLU A 120 -31.72 -101.01 16.80
CA GLU A 120 -31.17 -99.76 17.34
C GLU A 120 -29.97 -99.25 16.52
N LEU A 121 -29.00 -100.12 16.21
CA LEU A 121 -27.85 -99.77 15.39
C LEU A 121 -28.23 -99.40 13.95
N THR A 122 -29.24 -100.07 13.39
CA THR A 122 -29.73 -99.77 12.03
C THR A 122 -30.46 -98.43 11.97
N ILE A 123 -31.20 -98.06 13.02
CA ILE A 123 -31.83 -96.74 13.13
C ILE A 123 -30.77 -95.65 13.27
N LEU A 124 -29.74 -95.84 14.10
CA LEU A 124 -28.64 -94.89 14.25
C LEU A 124 -27.85 -94.71 12.94
N LEU A 125 -27.61 -95.80 12.19
CA LEU A 125 -26.93 -95.72 10.88
C LEU A 125 -27.77 -95.01 9.82
N ARG A 126 -29.11 -95.04 9.92
CA ARG A 126 -30.02 -94.28 9.06
C ARG A 126 -30.10 -92.79 9.43
N GLN A 127 -29.92 -92.46 10.71
CA GLN A 127 -29.91 -91.08 11.20
C GLN A 127 -28.61 -90.36 10.89
N VAL A 128 -27.48 -91.07 10.91
CA VAL A 128 -26.22 -90.60 10.33
C VAL A 128 -26.31 -90.84 8.81
N GLY A 129 -27.05 -89.98 8.10
CA GLY A 129 -27.01 -89.93 6.64
C GLY A 129 -25.58 -89.79 6.11
N ASP A 130 -25.38 -89.86 4.79
CA ASP A 130 -24.06 -89.95 4.15
C ASP A 130 -23.06 -88.85 4.58
N ALA A 131 -22.32 -89.10 5.65
CA ALA A 131 -21.40 -88.15 6.27
C ALA A 131 -20.25 -87.78 5.33
N SER A 132 -19.96 -88.64 4.34
CA SER A 132 -18.95 -88.39 3.32
C SER A 132 -19.39 -87.28 2.34
N ALA A 133 -20.66 -87.27 1.94
CA ALA A 133 -21.23 -86.24 1.08
C ALA A 133 -21.25 -84.86 1.77
N ARG A 134 -21.60 -84.81 3.06
CA ARG A 134 -21.55 -83.57 3.86
C ARG A 134 -20.13 -83.03 4.06
N LEU A 135 -19.15 -83.90 4.27
CA LEU A 135 -17.74 -83.51 4.37
C LEU A 135 -17.19 -83.01 3.04
N ALA A 136 -17.61 -83.60 1.92
CA ALA A 136 -17.24 -83.14 0.58
C ALA A 136 -17.83 -81.74 0.27
N ASP A 137 -19.11 -81.52 0.57
CA ASP A 137 -19.76 -80.21 0.42
C ASP A 137 -19.11 -79.13 1.30
N LEU A 138 -18.84 -79.44 2.58
CA LEU A 138 -18.11 -78.54 3.48
C LEU A 138 -16.68 -78.27 3.01
N ALA A 139 -16.00 -79.24 2.38
CA ALA A 139 -14.67 -79.02 1.81
C ALA A 139 -14.70 -78.11 0.58
N VAL A 140 -15.72 -78.23 -0.27
CA VAL A 140 -15.95 -77.33 -1.42
C VAL A 140 -16.27 -75.91 -0.92
N GLN A 141 -17.16 -75.78 0.06
CA GLN A 141 -17.48 -74.49 0.68
C GLN A 141 -16.26 -73.87 1.35
N ARG A 142 -15.44 -74.64 2.07
CA ARG A 142 -14.20 -74.14 2.67
C ARG A 142 -13.23 -73.62 1.61
N LYS A 143 -13.07 -74.35 0.51
CA LYS A 143 -12.19 -73.94 -0.60
C LYS A 143 -12.72 -72.68 -1.32
N SER A 144 -14.04 -72.58 -1.50
CA SER A 144 -14.70 -71.38 -2.02
C SER A 144 -14.44 -70.18 -1.12
N LEU A 145 -14.68 -70.32 0.18
CA LEU A 145 -14.46 -69.27 1.18
C LEU A 145 -12.97 -68.92 1.33
N GLU A 146 -12.06 -69.88 1.21
CA GLU A 146 -10.62 -69.61 1.19
C GLU A 146 -10.22 -68.78 -0.04
N ASN A 147 -10.73 -69.13 -1.23
CA ASN A 147 -10.49 -68.33 -2.43
C ASN A 147 -11.07 -66.91 -2.31
N GLU A 148 -12.30 -66.80 -1.80
CA GLU A 148 -12.98 -65.52 -1.59
C GLU A 148 -12.24 -64.66 -0.55
N ARG A 149 -11.74 -65.28 0.53
CA ARG A 149 -10.88 -64.63 1.53
C ARG A 149 -9.58 -64.13 0.89
N THR A 150 -8.92 -64.93 0.06
CA THR A 150 -7.68 -64.49 -0.61
C THR A 150 -7.92 -63.36 -1.61
N ALA A 151 -9.05 -63.36 -2.31
CA ALA A 151 -9.43 -62.29 -3.23
C ALA A 151 -9.72 -60.98 -2.46
N LEU A 152 -10.49 -61.07 -1.37
CA LEU A 152 -10.77 -59.93 -0.50
C LEU A 152 -9.51 -59.41 0.20
N GLU A 153 -8.59 -60.30 0.62
CA GLU A 153 -7.29 -59.90 1.18
C GLU A 153 -6.44 -59.12 0.17
N ALA A 154 -6.43 -59.55 -1.10
CA ALA A 154 -5.71 -58.85 -2.18
C ALA A 154 -6.34 -57.49 -2.50
N GLU A 155 -7.67 -57.42 -2.54
CA GLU A 155 -8.42 -56.18 -2.78
C GLU A 155 -8.23 -55.17 -1.64
N LEU A 156 -8.23 -55.65 -0.40
CA LEU A 156 -7.98 -54.86 0.80
C LEU A 156 -6.52 -54.35 0.85
N ALA A 157 -5.56 -55.15 0.38
CA ALA A 157 -4.17 -54.70 0.20
C ALA A 157 -4.05 -53.59 -0.87
N GLY A 158 -4.77 -53.72 -2.00
CA GLY A 158 -4.82 -52.69 -3.05
C GLY A 158 -5.48 -51.38 -2.58
N LEU A 159 -6.57 -51.49 -1.82
CA LEU A 159 -7.24 -50.35 -1.19
C LEU A 159 -6.34 -49.65 -0.18
N ARG A 160 -5.64 -50.40 0.68
CA ARG A 160 -4.66 -49.83 1.63
C ARG A 160 -3.54 -49.06 0.92
N SER A 161 -2.98 -49.61 -0.16
CA SER A 161 -1.95 -48.92 -0.95
C SER A 161 -2.50 -47.64 -1.60
N SER A 162 -3.74 -47.66 -2.06
CA SER A 162 -4.41 -46.48 -2.63
C SER A 162 -4.71 -45.42 -1.57
N GLU A 163 -5.09 -45.83 -0.36
CA GLU A 163 -5.33 -44.96 0.79
C GLU A 163 -4.03 -44.28 1.26
N GLU A 164 -2.91 -45.03 1.32
CA GLU A 164 -1.58 -44.49 1.59
C GLU A 164 -1.15 -43.47 0.52
N ALA A 165 -1.33 -43.80 -0.76
CA ALA A 165 -1.01 -42.89 -1.87
C ALA A 165 -1.87 -41.62 -1.84
N PHE A 166 -3.16 -41.74 -1.52
CA PHE A 166 -4.05 -40.59 -1.35
C PHE A 166 -3.64 -39.73 -0.14
N GLY A 167 -3.30 -40.35 0.99
CA GLY A 167 -2.79 -39.66 2.17
C GLY A 167 -1.52 -38.87 1.89
N ALA A 168 -0.57 -39.48 1.17
CA ALA A 168 0.66 -38.81 0.74
C ALA A 168 0.40 -37.66 -0.24
N ALA A 169 -0.49 -37.85 -1.22
CA ALA A 169 -0.86 -36.80 -2.17
C ALA A 169 -1.57 -35.63 -1.47
N LYS A 170 -2.48 -35.92 -0.53
CA LYS A 170 -3.17 -34.91 0.28
C LYS A 170 -2.18 -34.10 1.11
N ALA A 171 -1.28 -34.77 1.83
CA ALA A 171 -0.23 -34.10 2.59
C ALA A 171 0.64 -33.19 1.71
N ARG A 172 0.95 -33.64 0.48
CA ARG A 172 1.74 -32.84 -0.47
C ARG A 172 1.00 -31.61 -0.99
N ILE A 173 -0.32 -31.71 -1.20
CA ILE A 173 -1.16 -30.56 -1.55
C ILE A 173 -1.20 -29.56 -0.39
N GLU A 174 -1.38 -30.04 0.84
CA GLU A 174 -1.38 -29.18 2.03
C GLU A 174 -0.04 -28.44 2.18
N THR A 175 1.10 -29.11 1.95
CA THR A 175 2.42 -28.45 1.96
C THR A 175 2.57 -27.41 0.86
N LEU A 176 2.15 -27.73 -0.37
CA LEU A 176 2.24 -26.79 -1.50
C LEU A 176 1.32 -25.58 -1.33
N GLN A 177 0.14 -25.77 -0.73
CA GLN A 177 -0.76 -24.66 -0.38
C GLN A 177 -0.15 -23.76 0.69
N ALA A 178 0.47 -24.34 1.73
CA ALA A 178 1.17 -23.56 2.75
C ALA A 178 2.34 -22.76 2.15
N GLU A 179 3.12 -23.36 1.25
CA GLU A 179 4.21 -22.67 0.54
C GLU A 179 3.70 -21.54 -0.36
N LEU A 180 2.59 -21.77 -1.10
CA LEU A 180 1.97 -20.75 -1.94
C LEU A 180 1.47 -19.56 -1.11
N ASP A 181 0.81 -19.83 0.02
CA ASP A 181 0.30 -18.80 0.91
C ASP A 181 1.43 -18.02 1.58
N ALA A 182 2.52 -18.68 1.96
CA ALA A 182 3.73 -18.03 2.44
C ALA A 182 4.35 -17.12 1.36
N GLY A 183 4.46 -17.62 0.13
CA GLY A 183 4.96 -16.86 -1.02
C GLY A 183 4.12 -15.63 -1.34
N ARG A 184 2.78 -15.76 -1.31
CA ARG A 184 1.85 -14.64 -1.51
C ARG A 184 2.00 -13.57 -0.43
N LYS A 185 2.10 -13.98 0.84
CA LYS A 185 2.32 -13.04 1.96
C LYS A 185 3.62 -12.27 1.80
N ALA A 186 4.71 -12.96 1.43
CA ALA A 186 6.00 -12.34 1.17
C ALA A 186 5.94 -11.36 -0.01
N TRP A 187 5.26 -11.73 -1.09
CA TRP A 187 5.08 -10.87 -2.27
C TRP A 187 4.32 -9.58 -1.93
N HIS A 188 3.18 -9.68 -1.24
CA HIS A 188 2.40 -8.51 -0.83
C HIS A 188 3.19 -7.58 0.11
N LEU A 189 4.01 -8.14 1.00
CA LEU A 189 4.88 -7.34 1.87
C LEU A 189 5.93 -6.56 1.05
N LEU A 190 6.60 -7.23 0.11
CA LEU A 190 7.61 -6.62 -0.76
C LEU A 190 6.99 -5.58 -1.70
N GLU A 191 5.78 -5.84 -2.21
CA GLU A 191 5.04 -4.91 -3.06
C GLU A 191 4.65 -3.64 -2.29
N GLY A 192 4.19 -3.79 -1.04
CA GLY A 192 3.93 -2.67 -0.14
C GLY A 192 5.19 -1.84 0.12
N GLN A 193 6.33 -2.49 0.41
CA GLN A 193 7.62 -1.83 0.59
C GLN A 193 8.11 -1.12 -0.67
N ALA A 194 7.93 -1.74 -1.85
CA ALA A 194 8.30 -1.12 -3.12
C ALA A 194 7.46 0.13 -3.40
N THR A 195 6.18 0.12 -3.03
CA THR A 195 5.29 1.26 -3.21
C THR A 195 5.67 2.42 -2.30
N THR A 196 5.93 2.16 -1.01
CA THR A 196 6.37 3.19 -0.07
C THR A 196 7.73 3.77 -0.46
N LEU A 197 8.68 2.95 -0.90
CA LEU A 197 9.97 3.41 -1.41
C LEU A 197 9.83 4.29 -2.66
N ARG A 198 8.92 3.96 -3.58
CA ARG A 198 8.65 4.80 -4.76
C ARG A 198 8.09 6.16 -4.38
N GLU A 199 7.16 6.21 -3.43
CA GLU A 199 6.61 7.47 -2.92
C GLU A 199 7.69 8.32 -2.25
N GLN A 200 8.58 7.69 -1.45
CA GLN A 200 9.72 8.38 -0.84
C GLN A 200 10.70 8.93 -1.87
N ILE A 201 11.02 8.17 -2.92
CA ILE A 201 11.89 8.63 -4.02
C ILE A 201 11.25 9.83 -4.72
N ALA A 202 9.95 9.77 -5.05
CA ALA A 202 9.25 10.89 -5.67
C ALA A 202 9.24 12.15 -4.78
N GLY A 203 9.09 11.98 -3.46
CA GLY A 203 9.21 13.06 -2.49
C GLY A 203 10.61 13.70 -2.48
N LEU A 204 11.66 12.87 -2.43
CA LEU A 204 13.05 13.32 -2.45
C LEU A 204 13.41 14.03 -3.77
N GLU A 205 12.89 13.57 -4.91
CA GLU A 205 13.09 14.24 -6.20
C GLU A 205 12.43 15.63 -6.23
N ALA A 206 11.24 15.78 -5.64
CA ALA A 206 10.56 17.06 -5.52
C ALA A 206 11.34 18.03 -4.62
N ASP A 207 11.83 17.53 -3.49
CA ASP A 207 12.64 18.33 -2.56
C ASP A 207 13.99 18.72 -3.14
N ALA A 208 14.63 17.83 -3.92
CA ALA A 208 15.85 18.16 -4.66
C ALA A 208 15.64 19.31 -5.67
N LYS A 209 14.50 19.33 -6.36
CA LYS A 209 14.14 20.44 -7.27
C LYS A 209 13.94 21.74 -6.51
N LYS A 210 13.21 21.72 -5.38
CA LYS A 210 13.02 22.91 -4.52
C LYS A 210 14.35 23.43 -3.95
N LEU A 211 15.22 22.53 -3.52
CA LEU A 211 16.55 22.88 -3.00
C LEU A 211 17.37 23.61 -4.07
N LYS A 212 17.38 23.09 -5.31
CA LYS A 212 18.11 23.72 -6.42
C LYS A 212 17.58 25.13 -6.73
N GLU A 213 16.26 25.31 -6.74
CA GLU A 213 15.65 26.63 -6.95
C GLU A 213 15.99 27.61 -5.80
N SER A 214 15.88 27.15 -4.55
CA SER A 214 16.23 27.96 -3.38
C SER A 214 17.72 28.34 -3.36
N GLN A 215 18.61 27.43 -3.77
CA GLN A 215 20.04 27.71 -3.92
C GLN A 215 20.29 28.82 -4.97
N ARG A 216 19.62 28.74 -6.12
CA ARG A 216 19.72 29.76 -7.17
C ARG A 216 19.24 31.12 -6.68
N GLN A 217 18.10 31.17 -5.98
CA GLN A 217 17.58 32.41 -5.39
C GLN A 217 18.54 32.98 -4.35
N ARG A 218 19.15 32.12 -3.53
CA ARG A 218 20.14 32.54 -2.53
C ARG A 218 21.40 33.14 -3.17
N GLU A 219 21.86 32.60 -4.29
CA GLU A 219 22.99 33.16 -5.05
C GLU A 219 22.67 34.55 -5.61
N VAL A 220 21.47 34.74 -6.19
CA VAL A 220 21.03 36.04 -6.69
C VAL A 220 20.97 37.07 -5.55
N LEU A 221 20.30 36.73 -4.44
CA LEU A 221 20.19 37.62 -3.29
C LEU A 221 21.55 37.94 -2.67
N ARG A 222 22.49 37.00 -2.67
CA ARG A 222 23.86 37.24 -2.20
C ARG A 222 24.59 38.26 -3.07
N ALA A 223 24.48 38.14 -4.39
CA ALA A 223 25.06 39.10 -5.32
C ALA A 223 24.45 40.50 -5.15
N GLU A 224 23.12 40.59 -4.98
CA GLU A 224 22.46 41.87 -4.69
C GLU A 224 22.94 42.48 -3.37
N LEU A 225 23.10 41.66 -2.33
CA LEU A 225 23.56 42.13 -1.02
C LEU A 225 25.00 42.67 -1.09
N GLU A 226 25.87 42.03 -1.87
CA GLU A 226 27.23 42.55 -2.14
C GLU A 226 27.19 43.91 -2.86
N ILE A 227 26.31 44.08 -3.85
CA ILE A 227 26.12 45.36 -4.54
C ILE A 227 25.62 46.44 -3.56
N TYR A 228 24.60 46.13 -2.78
CA TYR A 228 24.04 47.07 -1.81
C TYR A 228 25.04 47.45 -0.72
N ASP A 229 25.87 46.50 -0.27
CA ASP A 229 26.94 46.77 0.69
C ASP A 229 27.94 47.79 0.12
N VAL A 230 28.38 47.61 -1.13
CA VAL A 230 29.26 48.57 -1.82
C VAL A 230 28.59 49.92 -1.98
N LEU A 231 27.32 49.96 -2.40
CA LEU A 231 26.59 51.20 -2.58
C LEU A 231 26.46 51.98 -1.27
N VAL A 232 26.11 51.33 -0.17
CA VAL A 232 25.91 52.00 1.13
C VAL A 232 27.24 52.40 1.77
N ASN A 233 28.20 51.47 1.81
CA ASN A 233 29.42 51.65 2.60
C ASN A 233 30.53 52.37 1.84
N ARG A 234 30.51 52.35 0.51
CA ARG A 234 31.54 53.03 -0.32
C ARG A 234 30.99 54.20 -1.11
N VAL A 235 29.87 54.04 -1.82
CA VAL A 235 29.39 55.06 -2.77
C VAL A 235 28.59 56.17 -2.09
N PHE A 236 27.53 55.83 -1.36
CA PHE A 236 26.65 56.78 -0.67
C PHE A 236 27.08 57.08 0.77
N HIS A 237 28.21 56.51 1.19
CA HIS A 237 28.86 56.90 2.42
C HIS A 237 29.31 58.37 2.34
N LYS A 238 29.46 59.02 3.50
CA LYS A 238 29.89 60.44 3.58
C LYS A 238 31.24 60.69 2.90
N ARG A 239 32.08 59.65 2.80
CA ARG A 239 33.40 59.65 2.14
C ARG A 239 33.38 59.13 0.70
N GLY A 240 32.21 58.78 0.18
CA GLY A 240 32.06 58.26 -1.18
C GLY A 240 31.85 59.39 -2.18
N VAL A 241 30.69 59.41 -2.82
CA VAL A 241 30.33 60.35 -3.89
C VAL A 241 30.43 61.82 -3.46
N VAL A 242 30.14 62.14 -2.19
CA VAL A 242 30.22 63.51 -1.68
C VAL A 242 31.67 63.98 -1.66
N MET A 243 32.58 63.17 -1.11
CA MET A 243 34.00 63.52 -1.03
C MET A 243 34.63 63.56 -2.43
N TYR A 244 34.28 62.59 -3.27
CA TYR A 244 34.69 62.60 -4.67
C TYR A 244 34.24 63.89 -5.39
N ALA A 245 33.00 64.34 -5.18
CA ALA A 245 32.52 65.58 -5.76
C ALA A 245 33.29 66.80 -5.24
N VAL A 246 33.65 66.83 -3.95
CA VAL A 246 34.51 67.88 -3.39
C VAL A 246 35.89 67.84 -4.04
N ASP A 247 36.54 66.68 -4.13
CA ASP A 247 37.86 66.52 -4.75
C ASP A 247 37.90 67.00 -6.21
N GLN A 248 36.81 66.82 -6.95
CA GLN A 248 36.69 67.33 -8.32
C GLN A 248 36.59 68.87 -8.40
N LEU A 249 36.07 69.52 -7.37
CA LEU A 249 35.92 70.98 -7.32
C LEU A 249 37.17 71.70 -6.79
N LEU A 250 38.02 71.02 -6.02
CA LEU A 250 39.19 71.65 -5.39
C LEU A 250 40.16 72.29 -6.39
N PRO A 251 40.55 71.65 -7.52
CA PRO A 251 41.52 72.26 -8.44
C PRO A 251 41.07 73.61 -9.02
N GLU A 252 39.79 73.73 -9.40
CA GLU A 252 39.26 74.99 -9.91
C GLU A 252 39.17 76.06 -8.81
N LEU A 253 38.79 75.65 -7.60
CA LEU A 253 38.81 76.53 -6.43
C LEU A 253 40.23 76.99 -6.07
N GLU A 254 41.24 76.12 -6.18
CA GLU A 254 42.66 76.46 -5.96
C GLU A 254 43.13 77.52 -6.95
N ILE A 255 42.86 77.31 -8.25
CA ILE A 255 43.25 78.23 -9.32
C ILE A 255 42.62 79.60 -9.06
N GLU A 256 41.33 79.62 -8.76
CA GLU A 256 40.64 80.87 -8.56
C GLU A 256 41.03 81.57 -7.25
N ALA A 257 41.12 80.83 -6.15
CA ALA A 257 41.52 81.39 -4.88
C ALA A 257 42.95 81.93 -4.95
N SER A 258 43.86 81.25 -5.67
CA SER A 258 45.21 81.73 -5.95
C SER A 258 45.21 83.06 -6.72
N LYS A 259 44.38 83.17 -7.76
CA LYS A 259 44.21 84.42 -8.51
C LYS A 259 43.68 85.55 -7.63
N ASN A 260 42.64 85.27 -6.84
CA ASN A 260 42.06 86.23 -5.92
C ASN A 260 43.06 86.70 -4.86
N LEU A 261 43.85 85.78 -4.30
CA LEU A 261 44.86 86.09 -3.30
C LEU A 261 45.96 86.98 -3.90
N SER A 262 46.39 86.68 -5.12
CA SER A 262 47.36 87.51 -5.84
C SER A 262 46.84 88.94 -6.05
N GLU A 263 45.57 89.10 -6.41
CA GLU A 263 44.97 90.43 -6.58
C GLU A 263 44.80 91.17 -5.23
N LEU A 264 44.47 90.46 -4.15
CA LEU A 264 44.25 91.04 -2.82
C LEU A 264 45.55 91.42 -2.09
N THR A 265 46.68 90.85 -2.50
CA THR A 265 47.98 90.99 -1.83
C THR A 265 49.04 91.66 -2.70
N ASP A 266 48.63 92.24 -3.84
CA ASP A 266 49.53 92.86 -4.83
C ASP A 266 50.66 91.90 -5.27
N GLY A 267 50.31 90.63 -5.45
CA GLY A 267 51.24 89.57 -5.87
C GLY A 267 52.16 89.04 -4.77
N ARG A 268 52.07 89.51 -3.52
CA ARG A 268 52.87 88.98 -2.39
C ARG A 268 52.60 87.50 -2.13
N PHE A 269 51.33 87.09 -2.21
CA PHE A 269 50.93 85.69 -2.14
C PHE A 269 50.09 85.35 -3.37
N GLY A 270 50.40 84.27 -4.06
CA GLY A 270 49.72 83.94 -5.33
C GLY A 270 49.46 82.47 -5.55
N ARG A 271 49.69 81.61 -4.55
CA ARG A 271 49.45 80.17 -4.66
C ARG A 271 48.80 79.63 -3.39
N ILE A 272 47.62 79.06 -3.56
CA ILE A 272 46.86 78.32 -2.56
C ILE A 272 46.75 76.88 -3.04
N ARG A 273 46.88 75.94 -2.11
CA ARG A 273 46.59 74.53 -2.30
C ARG A 273 45.59 74.06 -1.25
N LEU A 274 44.62 73.28 -1.68
CA LEU A 274 43.54 72.70 -0.89
C LEU A 274 43.74 71.19 -0.86
N GLU A 275 44.30 70.70 0.24
CA GLU A 275 44.59 69.27 0.39
C GLU A 275 43.55 68.60 1.27
N THR A 276 42.94 67.53 0.79
CA THR A 276 42.02 66.73 1.59
C THR A 276 42.79 65.85 2.55
N TYR A 277 42.32 65.78 3.79
CA TYR A 277 42.95 64.96 4.82
C TYR A 277 41.92 64.09 5.52
N GLU A 278 42.34 62.88 5.87
CA GLU A 278 41.62 61.97 6.75
C GLU A 278 42.49 61.69 7.97
N GLU A 279 42.18 62.33 9.11
CA GLU A 279 42.86 62.08 10.37
C GLU A 279 41.85 61.60 11.43
N GLY A 280 41.99 60.34 11.83
CA GLY A 280 41.11 59.69 12.80
C GLY A 280 39.65 59.67 12.35
N ARG A 281 38.78 60.34 13.11
CA ARG A 281 37.34 60.48 12.77
C ARG A 281 37.02 61.74 11.96
N GLY A 282 37.98 62.64 11.79
CA GLY A 282 37.82 63.88 11.04
C GLY A 282 38.20 63.71 9.57
N HIS A 283 37.44 64.34 8.69
CA HIS A 283 37.80 64.59 7.30
C HIS A 283 37.64 66.10 7.07
N GLY A 284 38.51 66.69 6.27
CA GLY A 284 38.47 68.13 6.02
C GLY A 284 39.40 68.52 4.88
N ILE A 285 39.53 69.84 4.70
CA ILE A 285 40.41 70.44 3.70
C ILE A 285 41.43 71.30 4.45
N ARG A 286 42.71 71.05 4.24
CA ARG A 286 43.81 71.91 4.67
C ARG A 286 44.03 72.99 3.62
N ILE A 287 44.16 74.22 4.08
CA ILE A 287 44.45 75.37 3.23
C ILE A 287 45.93 75.68 3.41
N LEU A 288 46.72 75.36 2.40
CA LEU A 288 48.14 75.66 2.36
C LEU A 288 48.37 76.85 1.44
N VAL A 289 49.20 77.78 1.87
CA VAL A 289 49.54 78.98 1.08
C VAL A 289 51.05 79.03 0.93
N GLN A 290 51.52 79.34 -0.28
CA GLN A 290 52.95 79.52 -0.51
C GLN A 290 53.40 80.86 0.08
N GLY A 291 54.31 80.79 1.06
CA GLY A 291 54.94 81.94 1.67
C GLY A 291 55.91 82.65 0.73
N VAL A 292 56.37 83.83 1.14
CA VAL A 292 57.37 84.63 0.39
C VAL A 292 58.74 83.93 0.33
N ASP A 293 58.99 82.99 1.23
CA ASP A 293 60.16 82.11 1.28
C ASP A 293 60.06 80.93 0.28
N GLY A 294 58.93 80.81 -0.40
CA GLY A 294 58.64 79.74 -1.35
C GLY A 294 58.18 78.44 -0.71
N GLN A 295 58.04 78.36 0.62
CA GLN A 295 57.56 77.18 1.33
C GLN A 295 56.04 77.19 1.48
N TRP A 296 55.45 76.03 1.76
CA TRP A 296 54.02 75.89 2.00
C TRP A 296 53.75 75.94 3.50
N HIS A 297 52.88 76.86 3.91
CA HIS A 297 52.48 77.04 5.30
C HIS A 297 50.97 76.80 5.45
N ASP A 298 50.56 76.27 6.59
CA ASP A 298 49.14 76.22 6.94
C ASP A 298 48.62 77.64 7.15
N VAL A 299 47.37 77.91 6.73
CA VAL A 299 46.71 79.21 6.96
C VAL A 299 46.80 79.67 8.41
N ALA A 300 46.84 78.74 9.38
CA ALA A 300 46.99 79.03 10.81
C ALA A 300 48.31 79.73 11.18
N GLU A 301 49.36 79.62 10.36
CA GLU A 301 50.69 80.21 10.59
C GLU A 301 50.78 81.69 10.17
N PHE A 302 49.85 82.17 9.33
CA PHE A 302 49.86 83.55 8.81
C PHE A 302 49.39 84.59 9.84
N SER A 303 49.70 85.87 9.59
CA SER A 303 49.24 86.99 10.43
C SER A 303 47.71 87.16 10.37
N GLY A 304 47.15 87.98 11.27
CA GLY A 304 45.70 88.27 11.27
C GLY A 304 45.22 88.87 9.94
N GLY A 305 45.87 89.93 9.44
CA GLY A 305 45.52 90.55 8.17
C GLY A 305 45.75 89.64 6.96
N GLU A 306 46.81 88.81 6.99
CA GLU A 306 47.08 87.84 5.92
C GLU A 306 46.03 86.72 5.88
N LYS A 307 45.65 86.18 7.05
CA LYS A 307 44.54 85.23 7.18
C LYS A 307 43.24 85.80 6.64
N THR A 308 42.96 87.07 6.93
CA THR A 308 41.81 87.77 6.37
C THR A 308 41.83 87.78 4.84
N GLN A 309 42.97 88.14 4.23
CA GLN A 309 43.11 88.15 2.77
C GLN A 309 42.96 86.75 2.15
N ILE A 310 43.52 85.71 2.79
CA ILE A 310 43.39 84.31 2.37
C ILE A 310 41.93 83.85 2.45
N ASN A 311 41.25 84.13 3.56
CA ASN A 311 39.83 83.81 3.74
C ASN A 311 38.95 84.52 2.73
N ALA A 312 39.21 85.80 2.45
CA ALA A 312 38.50 86.56 1.43
C ALA A 312 38.70 85.97 0.03
N ALA A 313 39.94 85.63 -0.33
CA ALA A 313 40.27 85.02 -1.62
C ALA A 313 39.48 83.71 -1.86
N LEU A 314 39.42 82.85 -0.84
CA LEU A 314 38.65 81.61 -0.86
C LEU A 314 37.15 81.85 -0.93
N ARG A 315 36.62 82.77 -0.12
CA ARG A 315 35.19 83.13 -0.14
C ARG A 315 34.77 83.66 -1.52
N PHE A 316 35.58 84.50 -2.16
CA PHE A 316 35.31 84.98 -3.52
C PHE A 316 35.36 83.85 -4.55
N ALA A 317 36.31 82.93 -4.44
CA ALA A 317 36.40 81.77 -5.33
C ALA A 317 35.15 80.89 -5.22
N ILE A 318 34.75 80.53 -4.00
CA ILE A 318 33.56 79.73 -3.72
C ILE A 318 32.30 80.45 -4.19
N ALA A 319 32.16 81.74 -3.88
CA ALA A 319 30.98 82.52 -4.27
C ALA A 319 30.81 82.56 -5.79
N ARG A 320 31.91 82.75 -6.54
CA ARG A 320 31.86 82.74 -8.00
C ARG A 320 31.55 81.34 -8.56
N GLU A 321 32.18 80.30 -8.01
CA GLU A 321 31.94 78.93 -8.44
C GLU A 321 30.44 78.59 -8.28
N LEU A 322 29.87 78.86 -7.10
CA LEU A 322 28.45 78.69 -6.83
C LEU A 322 27.54 79.57 -7.71
N ALA A 323 27.98 80.76 -8.12
CA ALA A 323 27.24 81.61 -9.05
C ALA A 323 27.28 81.09 -10.50
N SER A 324 28.28 80.28 -10.85
CA SER A 324 28.48 79.69 -12.18
C SER A 324 27.82 78.32 -12.36
N MET A 325 27.53 77.61 -11.26
CA MET A 325 26.95 76.26 -11.31
C MET A 325 25.57 76.23 -12.02
N PRO A 326 25.31 75.23 -12.89
CA PRO A 326 24.02 75.04 -13.54
C PRO A 326 22.88 74.86 -12.54
N GLN A 327 21.69 75.31 -12.92
CA GLN A 327 20.48 75.12 -12.11
C GLN A 327 20.13 73.64 -12.02
N ILE A 328 20.44 73.01 -10.89
CA ILE A 328 19.98 71.64 -10.60
C ILE A 328 18.75 71.73 -9.70
N GLY A 329 17.56 71.74 -10.33
CA GLY A 329 16.27 71.71 -9.64
C GLY A 329 15.77 73.07 -9.13
N ARG A 330 14.78 73.03 -8.22
CA ARG A 330 14.07 74.22 -7.69
C ARG A 330 14.72 74.84 -6.45
N THR A 331 15.78 74.25 -5.92
CA THR A 331 16.27 74.53 -4.56
C THR A 331 17.46 75.49 -4.53
N PHE A 332 18.26 75.54 -5.59
CA PHE A 332 19.43 76.41 -5.68
C PHE A 332 19.24 77.39 -6.85
N GLY A 333 18.61 78.53 -6.57
CA GLY A 333 18.58 79.63 -7.52
C GLY A 333 20.01 80.13 -7.76
N ARG A 334 20.34 80.49 -9.01
CA ARG A 334 21.62 81.13 -9.34
C ARG A 334 21.85 82.29 -8.38
N MET A 335 22.97 82.27 -7.64
CA MET A 335 23.28 83.33 -6.69
C MET A 335 23.54 84.63 -7.45
N LYS A 336 22.56 85.54 -7.44
CA LYS A 336 22.60 86.82 -8.15
C LYS A 336 23.09 87.97 -7.28
N THR A 337 23.05 87.81 -5.96
CA THR A 337 23.39 88.87 -5.01
C THR A 337 24.45 88.38 -4.04
N LEU A 338 25.53 89.13 -3.89
CA LEU A 338 26.58 88.93 -2.89
C LEU A 338 26.41 89.94 -1.75
N PHE A 339 26.24 89.45 -0.53
CA PHE A 339 26.26 90.27 0.69
C PHE A 339 27.58 90.10 1.41
N ILE A 340 28.18 91.21 1.83
CA ILE A 340 29.40 91.24 2.65
C ILE A 340 29.10 92.12 3.86
N ASP A 341 29.10 91.53 5.05
CA ASP A 341 28.87 92.25 6.29
C ASP A 341 30.22 92.56 6.97
N GLU A 342 30.52 93.84 7.10
CA GLU A 342 31.76 94.40 7.67
C GLU A 342 33.04 93.80 7.10
N GLY A 343 32.96 93.22 5.90
CA GLY A 343 33.79 92.11 5.41
C GLY A 343 35.26 92.22 5.72
N ASP A 344 35.67 91.83 6.92
CA ASP A 344 37.02 91.84 7.47
C ASP A 344 37.90 93.08 7.13
N LEU A 345 37.33 94.16 6.59
CA LEU A 345 38.01 95.35 6.05
C LEU A 345 38.72 96.15 7.15
N GLY A 346 38.14 96.14 8.35
CA GLY A 346 38.75 96.73 9.55
C GLY A 346 39.95 95.95 10.08
N SER A 347 40.08 94.67 9.73
CA SER A 347 41.22 93.81 10.11
C SER A 347 42.37 93.84 9.11
N LEU A 348 42.20 94.55 8.00
CA LEU A 348 43.27 94.75 7.01
C LEU A 348 44.23 95.83 7.52
N ASP A 349 45.50 95.45 7.59
CA ASP A 349 46.56 96.23 8.25
C ASP A 349 46.98 97.48 7.45
N THR A 350 46.73 97.53 6.14
CA THR A 350 47.18 98.63 5.27
C THR A 350 46.05 99.24 4.45
N GLU A 351 46.14 100.54 4.17
CA GLU A 351 45.24 101.27 3.28
C GLU A 351 45.21 100.65 1.88
N ILE A 352 46.37 100.21 1.39
CA ILE A 352 46.53 99.51 0.11
C ILE A 352 45.73 98.19 0.10
N SER A 353 45.81 97.39 1.16
CA SER A 353 45.05 96.12 1.27
C SER A 353 43.54 96.37 1.23
N ARG A 354 43.04 97.42 1.89
CA ARG A 354 41.63 97.82 1.81
C ARG A 354 41.27 98.27 0.41
N GLU A 355 42.16 99.01 -0.24
CA GLU A 355 41.96 99.48 -1.60
C GLU A 355 41.74 98.32 -2.58
N LEU A 356 42.66 97.34 -2.56
CA LEU A 356 42.62 96.15 -3.40
C LEU A 356 41.37 95.31 -3.14
N PHE A 357 40.96 95.18 -1.87
CA PHE A 357 39.73 94.47 -1.51
C PHE A 357 38.49 95.13 -2.12
N VAL A 358 38.36 96.46 -2.00
CA VAL A 358 37.24 97.21 -2.58
C VAL A 358 37.26 97.13 -4.10
N GLN A 359 38.43 97.23 -4.74
CA GLN A 359 38.55 97.06 -6.19
C GLN A 359 38.09 95.66 -6.63
N LYS A 360 38.47 94.61 -5.88
CA LYS A 360 38.02 93.25 -6.14
C LYS A 360 36.51 93.11 -6.00
N LEU A 361 35.91 93.69 -4.96
CA LEU A 361 34.47 93.69 -4.76
C LEU A 361 33.71 94.33 -5.92
N LEU A 362 34.20 95.47 -6.43
CA LEU A 362 33.58 96.13 -7.58
C LEU A 362 33.63 95.24 -8.84
N ARG A 363 34.75 94.53 -9.06
CA ARG A 363 34.88 93.54 -10.15
C ARG A 363 33.95 92.34 -9.99
N MET A 364 33.58 91.96 -8.78
CA MET A 364 32.57 90.90 -8.57
C MET A 364 31.20 91.27 -9.14
N GLY A 365 30.94 92.56 -9.43
CA GLY A 365 29.77 93.00 -10.19
C GLY A 365 29.70 92.44 -11.63
N GLU A 366 30.79 91.88 -12.18
CA GLU A 366 30.76 91.18 -13.46
C GLU A 366 30.08 89.79 -13.36
N VAL A 367 30.12 89.19 -12.17
CA VAL A 367 29.58 87.85 -11.89
C VAL A 367 28.19 87.94 -11.24
N PHE A 368 28.02 88.87 -10.31
CA PHE A 368 26.80 89.05 -9.52
C PHE A 368 26.01 90.27 -10.02
N GLU A 369 24.68 90.12 -10.11
CA GLU A 369 23.78 91.23 -10.47
C GLU A 369 23.78 92.35 -9.41
N LYS A 370 24.02 92.00 -8.14
CA LYS A 370 24.10 92.95 -7.03
C LYS A 370 25.20 92.55 -6.06
N VAL A 371 26.03 93.52 -5.65
CA VAL A 371 27.00 93.38 -4.56
C VAL A 371 26.65 94.40 -3.48
N ILE A 372 26.40 93.95 -2.26
CA ILE A 372 26.00 94.79 -1.13
C ILE A 372 27.06 94.66 -0.04
N LEU A 373 27.75 95.76 0.24
CA LEU A 373 28.69 95.88 1.34
C LEU A 373 28.04 96.65 2.48
N ILE A 374 28.04 96.07 3.68
CA ILE A 374 27.69 96.73 4.94
C ILE A 374 29.00 97.09 5.61
N THR A 375 29.22 98.38 5.89
CA THR A 375 30.44 98.82 6.58
C THR A 375 30.22 100.12 7.35
N HIS A 376 30.88 100.24 8.50
CA HIS A 376 31.00 101.48 9.25
C HIS A 376 32.08 102.44 8.71
N LEU A 377 32.91 102.01 7.75
CA LEU A 377 34.00 102.81 7.18
C LEU A 377 33.48 103.72 6.07
N ALA A 378 33.39 105.02 6.35
CA ALA A 378 32.87 106.02 5.42
C ALA A 378 33.70 106.11 4.12
N GLU A 379 35.03 106.07 4.24
CA GLU A 379 35.98 106.11 3.11
C GLU A 379 35.77 104.96 2.10
N ILE A 380 35.33 103.79 2.58
CA ILE A 380 35.02 102.64 1.73
C ILE A 380 33.64 102.79 1.12
N ALA A 381 32.65 103.21 1.91
CA ALA A 381 31.29 103.40 1.43
C ALA A 381 31.21 104.43 0.29
N GLU A 382 32.03 105.48 0.32
CA GLU A 382 32.11 106.52 -0.73
C GLU A 382 32.56 105.99 -2.10
N ARG A 383 33.17 104.81 -2.16
CA ARG A 383 33.64 104.20 -3.41
C ARG A 383 32.55 103.44 -4.17
N PHE A 384 31.40 103.21 -3.53
CA PHE A 384 30.27 102.52 -4.13
C PHE A 384 29.29 103.52 -4.78
N PRO A 385 28.73 103.18 -5.97
CA PRO A 385 27.86 104.10 -6.72
C PRO A 385 26.48 104.32 -6.09
N GLY A 386 26.08 103.52 -5.10
CA GLY A 386 24.82 103.69 -4.38
C GLY A 386 25.00 103.30 -2.92
N ARG A 387 24.42 104.09 -2.01
CA ARG A 387 24.68 103.96 -0.57
C ARG A 387 23.37 104.05 0.22
N ILE A 388 23.28 103.25 1.28
CA ILE A 388 22.21 103.36 2.28
C ILE A 388 22.88 103.72 3.60
N ARG A 389 22.66 104.94 4.08
CA ARG A 389 23.19 105.38 5.38
C ARG A 389 22.17 105.05 6.45
N VAL A 390 22.61 104.32 7.48
CA VAL A 390 21.79 104.00 8.64
C VAL A 390 22.31 104.78 9.85
N THR A 391 21.44 105.52 10.53
CA THR A 391 21.79 106.33 11.71
C THR A 391 20.78 106.08 12.84
N MET A 392 21.26 106.08 14.09
CA MET A 392 20.39 106.03 15.27
C MET A 392 19.87 107.44 15.60
N THR A 393 18.56 107.58 15.77
CA THR A 393 17.91 108.84 16.15
C THR A 393 18.08 109.10 17.66
N PRO A 394 17.86 110.34 18.14
CA PRO A 394 17.85 110.63 19.58
C PRO A 394 16.87 109.78 20.40
N ASN A 395 15.83 109.25 19.76
CA ASN A 395 14.83 108.39 20.38
C ASN A 395 15.21 106.89 20.37
N GLN A 396 16.45 106.56 20.00
CA GLN A 396 16.95 105.19 19.84
C GLN A 396 16.26 104.38 18.73
N GLU A 397 15.71 105.05 17.72
CA GLU A 397 15.16 104.38 16.53
C GLU A 397 16.19 104.38 15.40
N SER A 398 16.17 103.37 14.54
CA SER A 398 17.04 103.35 13.35
C SER A 398 16.37 104.06 12.18
N LYS A 399 17.08 104.99 11.54
CA LYS A 399 16.65 105.67 10.32
C LYS A 399 17.60 105.32 9.17
N ALA A 400 17.04 104.93 8.02
CA ALA A 400 17.80 104.68 6.80
C ALA A 400 17.53 105.78 5.75
N GLU A 401 18.58 106.22 5.06
CA GLU A 401 18.52 107.22 4.00
C GLU A 401 19.30 106.71 2.77
N VAL A 402 18.68 106.79 1.59
CA VAL A 402 19.33 106.43 0.33
C VAL A 402 20.12 107.64 -0.16
N LEU A 403 21.42 107.46 -0.31
CA LEU A 403 22.33 108.46 -0.85
C LEU A 403 22.70 108.04 -2.26
N ALA A 404 22.38 108.90 -3.21
CA ALA A 404 22.81 108.76 -4.61
C ALA A 404 24.32 108.97 -4.76
#